data_AF-P85269-F1
#
_entry.id   AF-P85269-F1
#
_cell.length_a   1.000
_cell.length_b   1.000
_cell.length_c   1.000
_cell.angle_alpha   90.00
_cell.angle_beta   90.00
_cell.angle_gamma   90.00
#
_symmetry.space_group_name_H-M   'P 1'
#
loop_
_entity.id
_entity.type
_entity.pdbx_description
1 polymer ?
#
loop_
_entity_poly.entity_id
_entity_poly.type
_entity_poly.pdbx_seq_one_letter_code
_entity_poly.pdbx_strand_id
1 'polypeptide(L)' 'ACVPVYKECWYPQKPCCEDRVCQCSFGMTNCKCKARL' A
#
# COMPACT_ATOMS: atom_id res chain seq x y z
N ALA A 1 3.39 -9.98 8.29
CA ALA A 1 4.44 -9.36 7.45
C ALA A 1 3.87 -8.08 6.85
N CYS A 2 4.63 -6.99 6.84
CA CYS A 2 4.21 -5.72 6.23
C CYS A 2 4.81 -5.57 4.82
N VAL A 3 4.23 -4.68 4.02
CA VAL A 3 4.60 -4.49 2.61
C VAL A 3 5.57 -3.31 2.46
N PRO A 4 6.72 -3.49 1.77
CA PRO A 4 7.66 -2.42 1.50
C PRO A 4 7.08 -1.35 0.55
N VAL A 5 7.74 -0.19 0.48
CA VAL A 5 7.36 0.88 -0.45
C VAL A 5 7.33 0.40 -1.91
N TYR A 6 6.36 0.89 -2.68
CA TYR A 6 6.04 0.52 -4.07
C TYR A 6 5.67 -0.95 -4.33
N LYS A 7 5.55 -1.78 -3.29
CA LYS A 7 5.00 -3.14 -3.41
C LYS A 7 3.48 -3.14 -3.23
N GLU A 8 2.87 -4.19 -3.76
CA GLU A 8 1.42 -4.35 -3.74
C GLU A 8 0.91 -4.59 -2.31
N CYS A 9 -0.08 -3.79 -1.91
CA CYS A 9 -0.69 -3.81 -0.59
C CYS A 9 -2.19 -4.01 -0.70
N TRP A 10 -2.77 -4.57 0.36
CA TRP A 10 -4.19 -4.86 0.44
C TRP A 10 -4.62 -4.67 1.88
N TYR A 11 -5.28 -3.57 2.21
CA TYR A 11 -5.76 -3.38 3.57
C TYR A 11 -7.01 -4.25 3.81
N PRO A 12 -7.10 -5.06 4.89
CA PRO A 12 -6.17 -5.21 6.01
C PRO A 12 -5.16 -6.38 5.88
N GLN A 13 -5.26 -7.23 4.86
CA GLN A 13 -4.48 -8.47 4.73
C GLN A 13 -2.95 -8.27 4.56
N LYS A 14 -2.54 -7.19 3.90
CA LYS A 14 -1.17 -6.81 3.57
C LYS A 14 -0.96 -5.31 3.85
N PRO A 15 -0.81 -4.91 5.12
CA PRO A 15 -0.59 -3.52 5.49
C PRO A 15 0.83 -3.08 5.09
N CYS A 16 1.00 -1.79 4.81
CA CYS A 16 2.30 -1.23 4.52
C CYS A 16 3.18 -1.14 5.77
N CYS A 17 4.48 -1.33 5.61
CA CYS A 17 5.45 -1.04 6.67
C CYS A 17 5.57 0.48 6.86
N GLU A 18 5.77 0.95 8.10
CA GLU A 18 6.29 2.27 8.50
C GLU A 18 5.81 3.51 7.71
N ASP A 19 4.86 4.27 8.26
CA ASP A 19 4.40 5.59 7.75
C ASP A 19 4.07 5.64 6.24
N ARG A 20 3.63 4.49 5.72
CA ARG A 20 3.19 4.33 4.34
C ARG A 20 1.69 4.11 4.29
N VAL A 21 1.08 4.66 3.26
CA VAL A 21 -0.34 4.50 2.96
C VAL A 21 -0.49 3.58 1.76
N CYS A 22 -1.46 2.65 1.86
CA CYS A 22 -1.82 1.82 0.72
C CYS A 22 -2.66 2.66 -0.25
N GLN A 23 -2.05 3.16 -1.32
CA GLN A 23 -2.73 3.96 -2.32
C GLN A 23 -3.03 3.10 -3.54
N CYS A 24 -4.31 3.01 -3.89
CA CYS A 24 -4.79 2.33 -5.09
C CYS A 24 -4.97 3.32 -6.25
N SER A 25 -4.78 2.83 -7.47
CA SER A 25 -5.18 3.57 -8.67
C SER A 25 -6.70 3.62 -8.79
N PHE A 26 -7.20 4.52 -9.65
CA PHE A 26 -8.63 4.65 -9.92
C PHE A 26 -9.26 3.29 -10.26
N GLY A 27 -10.35 2.93 -9.59
CA GLY A 27 -10.97 1.61 -9.68
C GLY A 27 -10.47 0.58 -8.66
N MET A 28 -9.77 0.98 -7.59
CA MET A 28 -9.24 0.07 -6.55
C MET A 28 -8.33 -1.06 -7.10
N THR A 29 -7.69 -0.80 -8.24
CA THR A 29 -6.70 -1.71 -8.83
C THR A 29 -5.29 -1.16 -8.60
N ASN A 30 -4.27 -2.02 -8.65
CA ASN A 30 -2.86 -1.63 -8.47
C ASN A 30 -2.57 -0.90 -7.13
N CYS A 31 -3.10 -1.40 -6.03
CA CYS A 31 -2.85 -0.89 -4.69
C CYS A 31 -1.38 -1.06 -4.29
N LYS A 32 -0.65 0.03 -4.06
CA LYS A 32 0.77 0.02 -3.69
C LYS A 32 1.03 0.84 -2.44
N CYS A 33 2.00 0.41 -1.63
CA CYS A 33 2.47 1.20 -0.50
C CYS A 33 3.22 2.42 -1.01
N LYS A 34 2.69 3.60 -0.74
CA LYS A 34 3.35 4.86 -1.07
C LYS A 34 3.70 5.62 0.18
N ALA A 35 4.71 6.48 0.08
CA ALA A 35 4.96 7.48 1.12
C ALA A 35 3.69 8.29 1.35
N ARG A 36 3.41 8.59 2.60
CA ARG A 36 2.47 9.66 2.93
C ARG A 36 3.05 10.94 2.33
N LEU A 37 2.43 11.45 1.27
CA LEU A 37 2.77 12.72 0.64
C LEU A 37 2.59 13.87 1.63
#